data_AF-A0A920DZY4-F1
#
_entry.id   AF-A0A920DZY4-F1
#
_cell.length_a   1.000
_cell.length_b   1.000
_cell.length_c   1.000
_cell.angle_alpha   90.00
_cell.angle_beta   90.00
_cell.angle_gamma   90.00
#
_symmetry.space_group_name_H-M   'P 1'
#
loop_
_entity.id
_entity.type
_entity.pdbx_description
1 polymer ?
#
loop_
_entity_poly.entity_id
_entity_poly.type
_entity_poly.pdbx_seq_one_letter_code
_entity_poly.pdbx_strand_id
1 'polypeptide(L)'
;MVAEKVEIISKSYKNKPAAHWTCDGSPNYTLDKGAKKDRGTEIILHIDKDSKEFLEESKISDLLIKYNKFMPIPIKFGTKEENLPLEKDAKEGEKAKNCYCR
;
A
#
# COMPACT_ATOMS: atom_id res chain seq x y z
N MET A 1 -1.06 10.80 -15.18
CA MET A 1 -0.89 9.72 -14.18
C MET A 1 0.60 9.47 -14.00
N VAL A 2 1.04 8.90 -12.88
CA VAL A 2 2.48 8.79 -12.54
C VAL A 2 3.15 7.50 -13.04
N ALA A 3 2.37 6.59 -13.63
CA ALA A 3 2.81 5.29 -14.10
C ALA A 3 2.38 5.06 -15.55
N GLU A 4 3.28 4.48 -16.36
CA GLU A 4 3.01 4.02 -17.73
C GLU A 4 2.22 2.70 -17.72
N LYS A 5 2.45 1.87 -16.70
CA LYS A 5 1.77 0.57 -16.54
C LYS A 5 1.48 0.29 -15.08
N VAL A 6 0.32 -0.29 -14.81
CA VAL A 6 -0.10 -0.72 -13.48
C VAL A 6 -0.39 -2.21 -13.52
N GLU A 7 0.16 -2.94 -12.55
CA GLU A 7 -0.15 -4.34 -12.30
C GLU A 7 -0.72 -4.52 -10.90
N ILE A 8 -1.81 -5.29 -10.79
CA ILE A 8 -2.48 -5.57 -9.54
C ILE A 8 -2.58 -7.08 -9.39
N ILE A 9 -2.00 -7.61 -8.31
CA ILE A 9 -2.09 -9.03 -7.97
C ILE A 9 -2.87 -9.14 -6.67
N SER A 10 -4.09 -9.70 -6.74
CA SER A 10 -4.98 -9.77 -5.59
C SER A 10 -5.44 -11.18 -5.28
N LYS A 11 -5.41 -11.55 -4.00
CA LYS A 11 -5.92 -12.79 -3.45
C LYS A 11 -7.01 -12.48 -2.43
N SER A 12 -8.23 -12.91 -2.75
CA SER A 12 -9.39 -12.76 -1.88
C SER A 12 -9.20 -13.52 -0.56
N TYR A 13 -9.89 -13.07 0.48
CA TYR A 13 -10.07 -13.84 1.72
C TYR A 13 -10.94 -15.09 1.49
N LYS A 14 -11.75 -15.11 0.43
CA LYS A 14 -12.57 -16.26 0.03
C LYS A 14 -11.67 -17.30 -0.63
N ASN A 15 -12.09 -18.57 -0.61
CA ASN A 15 -11.40 -19.67 -1.27
C ASN A 15 -11.55 -19.60 -2.81
N LYS A 16 -10.87 -18.64 -3.43
CA LYS A 16 -10.85 -18.37 -4.87
C LYS A 16 -9.40 -18.23 -5.35
N PRO A 17 -9.09 -18.53 -6.61
CA PRO A 17 -7.76 -18.27 -7.17
C PRO A 17 -7.42 -16.78 -7.11
N ALA A 18 -6.13 -16.46 -7.06
CA ALA A 18 -5.69 -15.07 -7.21
C ALA A 18 -5.95 -14.56 -8.63
N ALA A 19 -6.10 -13.26 -8.75
CA ALA A 19 -6.23 -12.56 -10.02
C ALA A 19 -5.00 -11.68 -10.25
N HIS A 20 -4.55 -11.60 -11.50
CA HIS A 20 -3.53 -10.66 -11.97
C HIS A 20 -4.18 -9.77 -13.02
N TRP A 21 -4.28 -8.49 -12.69
CA TRP A 21 -4.83 -7.46 -13.55
C TRP A 21 -3.71 -6.55 -14.03
N THR A 22 -3.72 -6.18 -15.31
CA THR A 22 -2.71 -5.28 -15.90
C THR A 22 -3.38 -4.27 -16.82
N CYS A 23 -2.90 -3.02 -16.78
CA CYS A 23 -3.33 -1.93 -17.65
C CYS A 23 -2.16 -0.98 -17.94
N ASP A 24 -2.11 -0.47 -19.16
CA ASP A 24 -1.10 0.47 -19.67
C ASP A 24 -1.64 1.92 -19.76
N GLY A 25 -2.76 2.20 -19.07
CA GLY A 25 -3.44 3.50 -19.14
C GLY A 25 -4.36 3.67 -20.35
N SER A 26 -4.45 2.68 -21.25
CA SER A 26 -5.48 2.63 -22.27
C SER A 26 -6.83 2.16 -21.69
N PRO A 27 -7.94 2.25 -22.44
CA PRO A 27 -9.22 1.68 -22.04
C PRO A 27 -9.21 0.15 -21.90
N ASN A 28 -8.15 -0.51 -22.36
CA ASN A 28 -8.01 -1.95 -22.33
C ASN A 28 -7.26 -2.39 -21.06
N TYR A 29 -7.60 -3.59 -20.59
CA TYR A 29 -6.91 -4.26 -19.49
C TYR A 29 -6.90 -5.77 -19.74
N THR A 30 -5.95 -6.45 -19.12
CA THR A 30 -5.92 -7.92 -19.09
C THR A 30 -6.23 -8.43 -17.69
N LEU A 31 -6.84 -9.62 -17.62
CA LEU A 31 -7.16 -10.28 -16.38
C LEU A 31 -6.82 -11.77 -16.48
N ASP A 32 -5.78 -12.16 -15.76
CA ASP A 32 -5.22 -13.51 -15.77
C ASP A 32 -5.28 -14.14 -14.37
N LYS A 33 -4.97 -15.45 -14.29
CA LYS A 33 -4.79 -16.13 -13.00
C LYS A 33 -3.51 -15.64 -12.34
N GLY A 34 -3.63 -15.06 -11.15
CA GLY A 34 -2.50 -14.65 -10.33
C GLY A 34 -1.84 -15.82 -9.58
N ALA A 35 -0.55 -15.68 -9.25
CA ALA A 35 0.22 -16.69 -8.52
C ALA A 35 0.23 -16.49 -6.98
N LYS A 36 -0.37 -15.39 -6.48
CA LYS A 36 -0.34 -15.02 -5.07
C LYS A 36 -1.06 -16.05 -4.18
N LYS A 37 -0.36 -16.52 -3.14
CA LYS A 37 -0.88 -17.52 -2.19
C LYS A 37 -1.57 -16.87 -0.99
N ASP A 38 -0.97 -15.82 -0.45
CA ASP A 38 -1.44 -15.14 0.75
C ASP A 38 -2.52 -14.10 0.45
N ARG A 39 -3.45 -13.91 1.38
CA ARG A 39 -4.49 -12.88 1.26
C ARG A 39 -3.88 -11.49 1.12
N GLY A 40 -4.50 -10.66 0.27
CA GLY A 40 -4.19 -9.24 0.14
C GLY A 40 -4.00 -8.83 -1.31
N THR A 41 -3.56 -7.59 -1.49
CA THR A 41 -3.36 -6.99 -2.81
C THR A 41 -1.96 -6.42 -2.89
N GLU A 42 -1.24 -6.76 -3.95
CA GLU A 42 -0.01 -6.10 -4.37
C GLU A 42 -0.34 -5.19 -5.55
N ILE A 43 0.17 -3.97 -5.50
CA ILE A 43 0.04 -2.97 -6.57
C ILE A 43 1.45 -2.61 -6.99
N ILE A 44 1.76 -2.85 -8.26
CA ILE A 44 3.06 -2.56 -8.87
C ILE A 44 2.83 -1.44 -9.87
N LEU A 45 3.50 -0.31 -9.65
CA LEU A 45 3.45 0.87 -10.51
C LEU A 45 4.75 0.95 -11.30
N HIS A 46 4.66 0.85 -12.62
CA HIS A 46 5.78 1.11 -13.52
C HIS A 46 5.83 2.60 -13.81
N ILE A 47 6.71 3.30 -13.09
CA ILE A 47 6.77 4.76 -13.06
C ILE A 47 7.17 5.32 -14.44
N ASP A 48 6.46 6.36 -14.86
CA ASP A 48 6.74 7.09 -16.09
C ASP A 48 8.08 7.83 -16.01
N LYS A 49 8.75 8.01 -17.15
CA LYS A 49 10.03 8.72 -17.26
C LYS A 49 9.98 10.14 -16.70
N ASP A 50 8.83 10.80 -16.83
CA ASP A 50 8.62 12.17 -16.33
C ASP A 50 8.27 12.22 -14.83
N SER A 51 7.98 11.06 -14.22
CA SER A 51 7.54 10.92 -12.83
C SER A 51 8.56 10.20 -11.94
N LYS A 52 9.84 10.18 -12.32
CA LYS A 52 10.90 9.49 -11.57
C LYS A 52 11.07 9.95 -10.12
N GLU A 53 10.59 11.14 -9.77
CA GLU A 53 10.60 11.62 -8.38
C GLU A 53 9.89 10.68 -7.39
N PHE A 54 8.93 9.85 -7.85
CA PHE A 54 8.26 8.86 -6.99
C PHE A 54 9.09 7.60 -6.72
N LEU A 55 10.28 7.49 -7.30
CA LEU A 55 11.27 6.47 -6.94
C LEU A 55 12.15 6.92 -5.77
N GLU A 56 12.13 8.21 -5.42
CA GLU A 56 12.93 8.79 -4.34
C GLU A 56 12.26 8.56 -2.97
N GLU A 57 13.02 8.02 -2.00
CA GLU A 57 12.52 7.70 -0.67
C GLU A 57 11.98 8.95 0.07
N SER A 58 12.64 10.10 -0.12
CA SER A 58 12.25 11.39 0.49
C SER A 58 10.86 11.83 0.02
N LYS A 59 10.61 11.77 -1.29
CA LYS A 59 9.32 12.14 -1.88
C LYS A 59 8.18 11.28 -1.33
N ILE A 60 8.39 9.97 -1.24
CA ILE A 60 7.37 9.05 -0.69
C ILE A 60 7.16 9.30 0.80
N SER A 61 8.24 9.53 1.57
CA SER A 61 8.14 9.85 2.99
C SER A 61 7.32 11.12 3.24
N ASP A 62 7.57 12.18 2.48
CA ASP A 62 6.84 13.45 2.59
C ASP A 62 5.34 13.26 2.28
N LEU A 63 5.01 12.44 1.29
CA LEU A 63 3.62 12.12 0.96
C LEU A 63 2.94 11.32 2.08
N LEU A 64 3.63 10.34 2.66
CA LEU A 64 3.11 9.56 3.79
C LEU A 64 2.84 10.45 5.02
N ILE A 65 3.76 11.37 5.34
CA ILE A 65 3.58 12.30 6.46
C ILE A 65 2.48 13.32 6.17
N LYS A 66 2.35 13.78 4.92
CA LYS A 66 1.35 14.80 4.57
C LYS A 66 -0.06 14.24 4.50
N TYR A 67 -0.23 13.03 3.98
CA TYR A 67 -1.56 12.47 3.66
C TYR A 67 -1.96 11.27 4.52
N ASN A 68 -1.00 10.52 5.06
CA ASN A 68 -1.26 9.24 5.73
C ASN A 68 -0.87 9.23 7.23
N LYS A 69 -0.48 10.38 7.80
CA LYS A 69 -0.04 10.50 9.21
C LYS A 69 -1.05 10.02 10.24
N PHE A 70 -2.34 10.05 9.90
CA PHE A 70 -3.41 9.67 10.82
C PHE A 70 -4.13 8.37 10.45
N MET A 71 -3.49 7.51 9.65
CA MET A 71 -4.07 6.23 9.26
C MET A 71 -4.21 5.30 10.48
N PRO A 72 -5.37 4.66 10.67
CA PRO A 72 -5.60 3.75 11.80
C PRO A 72 -4.84 2.42 11.68
N ILE A 73 -4.18 2.19 10.54
CA ILE A 73 -3.41 0.98 10.24
C ILE A 73 -1.95 1.41 10.06
N PRO A 74 -0.98 0.70 10.67
CA PRO A 74 0.43 1.03 10.51
C PRO A 74 0.86 0.90 9.06
N ILE A 75 1.67 1.87 8.61
CA ILE A 75 2.31 1.84 7.30
C ILE A 75 3.78 1.55 7.51
N LYS A 76 4.27 0.51 6.82
CA LYS A 76 5.68 0.17 6.78
C LYS A 76 6.27 0.72 5.50
N PHE A 77 7.29 1.56 5.62
CA PHE A 77 8.05 2.09 4.50
C PHE A 77 9.54 1.84 4.73
N GLY A 78 10.15 1.03 3.84
CA GLY A 78 11.51 0.53 4.04
C GLY A 78 11.62 -0.25 5.36
N THR A 79 12.51 0.20 6.25
CA THR A 79 12.74 -0.36 7.59
C THR A 79 12.01 0.40 8.70
N LYS A 80 11.28 1.48 8.39
CA LYS A 80 10.58 2.32 9.37
C LYS A 80 9.10 1.94 9.44
N GLU A 81 8.60 1.86 10.67
CA GLU A 81 7.19 1.66 10.99
C GLU A 81 6.73 2.87 11.81
N GLU A 82 5.77 3.64 11.29
CA GLU A 82 5.15 4.74 12.03
C GLU A 82 3.74 4.36 12.47
N ASN A 83 3.45 4.59 13.75
CA ASN A 83 2.14 4.39 14.35
C ASN A 83 1.52 5.74 14.71
N LEU A 84 0.20 5.77 14.83
CA LEU A 84 -0.52 6.90 15.41
C LEU A 84 0.02 7.24 16.81
N PRO A 85 0.10 8.54 17.17
CA PRO A 85 0.43 8.95 18.53
C PRO A 85 -0.54 8.32 19.53
N LEU A 86 0.00 7.85 20.65
CA LEU A 86 -0.78 7.40 21.80
C LEU A 86 -1.67 8.55 22.31
N GLU A 87 -2.88 8.23 22.78
CA GLU A 87 -3.74 9.20 23.45
C GLU A 87 -3.02 9.78 24.69
N LYS A 88 -3.31 11.04 25.02
CA LYS A 88 -2.58 11.85 26.03
C LYS A 88 -2.55 11.27 27.46
N ASP A 89 -3.32 10.20 27.73
CA ASP A 89 -3.39 9.53 29.02
C ASP A 89 -2.78 8.11 29.01
N ALA A 90 -1.96 7.77 28.00
CA ALA A 90 -1.30 6.47 27.91
C ALA A 90 -0.19 6.33 28.98
N LYS A 91 -0.25 5.26 29.77
CA LYS A 91 0.75 4.98 30.80
C LYS A 91 2.08 4.56 30.16
N GLU A 92 3.20 4.91 30.80
CA GLU A 92 4.55 4.55 30.36
C GLU A 92 4.65 3.02 30.20
N GLY A 93 4.68 2.55 28.94
CA GLY A 93 4.67 1.12 28.57
C GLY A 93 3.44 0.65 27.77
N GLU A 94 2.40 1.47 27.58
CA GLU A 94 1.28 1.12 26.69
C GLU A 94 1.69 1.24 25.22
N LYS A 95 1.70 0.11 24.50
CA LYS A 95 1.78 0.12 23.03
C LYS A 95 0.47 0.66 22.45
N ALA A 96 0.56 1.38 21.33
CA ALA A 96 -0.62 1.90 20.65
C ALA A 96 -1.64 0.79 20.46
N LYS A 97 -2.86 0.99 20.99
CA LYS A 97 -3.95 0.03 20.84
C LYS A 97 -4.15 -0.17 19.34
N ASN A 98 -3.74 -1.34 18.84
CA ASN A 98 -4.17 -1.78 17.53
C ASN A 98 -5.70 -1.79 17.57
N CYS A 99 -6.32 -0.92 16.78
CA CYS A 99 -7.76 -0.87 16.64
C CYS A 99 -8.19 -2.11 15.84
N TYR A 100 -8.26 -3.26 16.50
CA TYR A 100 -9.02 -4.40 16.02
C TYR A 100 -10.49 -4.02 16.12
N CYS A 101 -11.03 -3.46 15.04
CA CYS A 101 -12.46 -3.47 14.85
C CYS A 101 -12.91 -4.95 14.87
N ARG A 102 -13.87 -5.26 15.74
CA ARG A 102 -14.54 -6.57 15.84
C ARG A 102 -14.94 -7.13 14.48
#